data_AF-A0A1I7Y104-F1
#
_entry.id   AF-A0A1I7Y104-F1
#
_cell.length_a   1.000
_cell.length_b   1.000
_cell.length_c   1.000
_cell.angle_alpha   90.00
_cell.angle_beta   90.00
_cell.angle_gamma   90.00
#
_symmetry.space_group_name_H-M   'P 1'
#
loop_
_entity.id
_entity.type
_entity.pdbx_description
1 polymer ?
#
loop_
_entity_poly.entity_id
_entity_poly.type
_entity_poly.pdbx_seq_one_letter_code
_entity_poly.pdbx_strand_id
1 'polypeptide(L)'
;MASGCQSLQDKALIRLALQFEERSLCPKLFEQISKLPNPLCKRLECLVNSMSAFRAQFRDVFDLQANINKIILDPIEVDVNETLKGAPNANALVIAIRNKLLIKPKEIFDLLSPTEKRKFKLMAEIDKILWINLQLIQGRTFREDCPELRQFILISARAGCDFTVIQLLYRHTKNLTIEGVQRLLDLVKDWCDDSIYDSFTHLIDSFRCDICEE
;
A
#
# COMPACT_ATOMS: atom_id res chain seq x y z
N MET A 1 -18.60 9.39 7.19
CA MET A 1 -17.17 9.69 7.37
C MET A 1 -16.82 10.78 6.38
N ALA A 2 -16.34 11.92 6.87
CA ALA A 2 -16.26 13.16 6.11
C ALA A 2 -15.31 13.00 4.90
N SER A 3 -15.81 13.30 3.70
CA SER A 3 -14.97 13.66 2.57
C SER A 3 -14.14 14.87 3.00
N GLY A 4 -12.88 14.63 3.34
CA GLY A 4 -11.96 15.65 3.81
C GLY A 4 -11.83 16.74 2.75
N CYS A 5 -12.58 17.82 2.92
CA CYS A 5 -12.48 18.98 2.06
C CYS A 5 -11.09 19.58 2.31
N GLN A 6 -10.14 19.31 1.41
CA GLN A 6 -8.79 19.86 1.53
C GLN A 6 -8.85 21.37 1.68
N SER A 7 -8.12 21.88 2.66
CA SER A 7 -8.08 23.31 2.91
C SER A 7 -7.49 24.04 1.70
N LEU A 8 -7.85 25.31 1.52
CA LEU A 8 -7.22 26.15 0.48
C LEU A 8 -5.71 26.22 0.66
N GLN A 9 -5.24 26.12 1.92
CA GLN A 9 -3.82 26.08 2.26
C GLN A 9 -3.14 24.81 1.74
N ASP A 10 -3.76 23.63 1.91
CA ASP A 10 -3.20 22.36 1.41
C ASP A 10 -3.13 22.35 -0.12
N LYS A 11 -4.17 22.85 -0.78
CA LYS A 11 -4.18 22.98 -2.25
C LYS A 11 -3.08 23.92 -2.75
N ALA A 12 -2.82 25.02 -2.03
CA ALA A 12 -1.74 25.93 -2.36
C ALA A 12 -0.37 25.28 -2.13
N LEU A 13 -0.18 24.56 -1.01
CA LEU A 13 1.05 23.83 -0.69
C LEU A 13 1.35 22.73 -1.71
N ILE A 14 0.35 21.94 -2.12
CA ILE A 14 0.50 20.92 -3.16
C ILE A 14 0.96 21.53 -4.48
N ARG A 15 0.33 22.63 -4.91
CA ARG A 15 0.72 23.35 -6.14
C ARG A 15 2.15 23.87 -6.07
N LEU A 16 2.54 24.43 -4.94
CA LEU A 16 3.91 24.88 -4.71
C LEU A 16 4.87 23.69 -4.78
N ALA A 17 4.62 22.62 -4.02
CA ALA A 17 5.48 21.44 -3.98
C ALA A 17 5.71 20.81 -5.36
N LEU A 18 4.66 20.68 -6.19
CA LEU A 18 4.79 20.18 -7.56
C LEU A 18 5.65 21.10 -8.45
N GLN A 19 5.54 22.42 -8.28
CA GLN A 19 6.41 23.37 -8.99
C GLN A 19 7.88 23.25 -8.57
N PHE A 20 8.15 22.97 -7.29
CA PHE A 20 9.51 22.80 -6.77
C PHE A 20 10.13 21.46 -7.19
N GLU A 21 9.37 20.37 -7.16
CA GLU A 21 9.83 19.04 -7.56
C GLU A 21 10.27 19.01 -9.04
N GLU A 22 9.53 19.70 -9.92
CA GLU A 22 9.85 19.75 -11.36
C GLU A 22 10.95 20.76 -11.73
N ARG A 23 11.22 21.75 -10.87
CA ARG A 23 12.13 22.86 -11.16
C ARG A 23 13.18 22.99 -10.07
N SER A 24 14.03 21.97 -9.97
CA SER A 24 15.13 21.88 -8.99
C SER A 24 16.12 23.07 -9.00
N LEU A 25 16.05 24.02 -9.93
CA LEU A 25 17.03 25.10 -10.09
C LEU A 25 16.44 26.44 -10.59
N CYS A 26 15.32 26.91 -10.06
CA CYS A 26 14.85 28.27 -10.36
C CYS A 26 15.20 29.25 -9.23
N PRO A 27 16.09 30.24 -9.44
CA PRO A 27 16.48 31.22 -8.43
C PRO A 27 15.29 31.98 -7.82
N LYS A 28 14.26 32.26 -8.64
CA LYS A 28 13.03 32.93 -8.19
C LYS A 28 12.22 32.09 -7.20
N LEU A 29 12.28 30.77 -7.30
CA LEU A 29 11.61 29.83 -6.40
C LEU A 29 12.35 29.72 -5.05
N PHE A 30 13.69 29.72 -5.07
CA PHE A 30 14.50 29.82 -3.83
C PHE A 30 14.25 31.12 -3.07
N GLU A 31 14.13 32.24 -3.79
CA GLU A 31 13.83 33.54 -3.19
C GLU A 31 12.41 33.65 -2.61
N GLN A 32 11.49 32.79 -3.07
CA GLN A 32 10.15 32.67 -2.51
C GLN A 32 10.13 31.80 -1.25
N ILE A 33 10.91 30.71 -1.21
CA ILE A 33 11.06 29.87 -0.01
C ILE A 33 11.72 30.66 1.12
N SER A 34 12.78 31.43 0.85
CA SER A 34 13.49 32.19 1.88
C SER A 34 12.63 33.26 2.58
N LYS A 35 11.49 33.61 1.98
CA LYS A 35 10.50 34.56 2.52
C LYS A 35 9.36 33.86 3.27
N LEU A 36 9.26 32.53 3.23
CA LEU A 36 8.27 31.78 3.99
C LEU A 36 8.71 31.64 5.46
N PRO A 37 7.74 31.63 6.41
CA PRO A 37 8.03 31.26 7.80
C PRO A 37 8.66 29.87 7.89
N ASN A 38 9.66 29.70 8.76
CA ASN A 38 10.36 28.42 8.97
C ASN A 38 9.45 27.18 9.08
N PRO A 39 8.30 27.22 9.80
CA PRO A 39 7.39 26.07 9.85
C PRO A 39 6.81 25.69 8.48
N LEU A 40 6.53 26.66 7.61
CA LEU A 40 6.02 26.43 6.26
C LEU A 40 7.11 25.91 5.32
N CYS A 41 8.35 26.38 5.46
CA CYS A 41 9.49 25.83 4.70
C CYS A 41 9.68 24.35 4.97
N LYS A 42 9.71 23.95 6.24
CA LYS A 42 9.85 22.53 6.62
C LYS A 42 8.71 21.67 6.08
N ARG A 43 7.46 22.15 6.16
CA ARG A 43 6.30 21.45 5.58
C ARG A 43 6.44 21.27 4.07
N LEU A 44 6.87 22.31 3.36
CA LEU A 44 7.06 22.28 1.92
C LEU A 44 8.18 21.31 1.51
N GLU A 45 9.32 21.31 2.21
CA GLU A 45 10.42 20.38 1.97
C GLU A 45 9.97 18.92 2.16
N CYS A 46 9.28 18.61 3.26
CA CYS A 46 8.71 17.28 3.48
C CYS A 46 7.76 16.87 2.33
N LEU A 47 6.89 17.78 1.91
CA LEU A 47 5.93 17.49 0.84
C LEU A 47 6.60 17.26 -0.52
N VAL A 48 7.62 18.04 -0.87
CA VAL A 48 8.41 17.86 -2.10
C VAL A 48 9.10 16.49 -2.10
N ASN A 49 9.70 16.10 -0.97
CA ASN A 49 10.34 14.79 -0.83
C ASN A 49 9.31 13.65 -0.96
N SER A 50 8.16 13.80 -0.31
CA SER A 50 7.05 12.83 -0.40
C SER A 50 6.49 12.69 -1.82
N MET A 51 6.31 13.80 -2.55
CA MET A 51 5.89 13.78 -3.95
C MET A 51 6.93 13.15 -4.88
N SER A 52 8.21 13.42 -4.63
CA SER A 52 9.31 12.80 -5.36
C SER A 52 9.32 11.29 -5.17
N ALA A 53 9.13 10.82 -3.92
CA ALA A 53 9.00 9.40 -3.60
C ALA A 53 7.77 8.76 -4.27
N PHE A 54 6.62 9.45 -4.26
CA PHE A 54 5.42 9.00 -4.97
C PHE A 54 5.68 8.87 -6.48
N ARG A 55 6.29 9.89 -7.12
CA ARG A 55 6.63 9.84 -8.55
C ARG A 55 7.61 8.71 -8.84
N ALA A 56 8.65 8.52 -8.03
CA ALA A 56 9.59 7.42 -8.23
C ALA A 56 8.89 6.05 -8.28
N GLN A 57 7.79 5.89 -7.54
CA GLN A 57 7.02 4.65 -7.51
C GLN A 57 5.95 4.56 -8.62
N PHE A 58 5.26 5.65 -8.95
CA PHE A 58 4.03 5.62 -9.74
C PHE A 58 4.07 6.42 -11.04
N ARG A 59 5.16 7.12 -11.37
CA ARG A 59 5.22 8.08 -12.49
C ARG A 59 4.65 7.54 -13.81
N ASP A 60 4.93 6.29 -14.14
CA ASP A 60 4.52 5.70 -15.42
C ASP A 60 3.00 5.44 -15.52
N VAL A 61 2.30 5.48 -14.38
CA VAL A 61 0.90 5.03 -14.28
C VAL A 61 0.00 6.02 -13.57
N PHE A 62 0.56 7.02 -12.88
CA PHE A 62 -0.15 8.04 -12.14
C PHE A 62 0.56 9.39 -12.24
N ASP A 63 -0.09 10.32 -12.93
CA ASP A 63 0.38 11.70 -13.05
C ASP A 63 -0.18 12.56 -11.91
N LEU A 64 0.70 13.02 -11.01
CA LEU A 64 0.33 13.93 -9.91
C LEU A 64 -0.18 15.29 -10.41
N GLN A 65 0.34 15.81 -11.52
CA GLN A 65 -0.05 17.12 -12.05
C GLN A 65 -1.48 17.06 -12.62
N ALA A 66 -1.79 16.01 -13.39
CA ALA A 66 -3.13 15.77 -13.92
C ALA A 66 -4.16 15.52 -12.79
N ASN A 67 -3.71 14.96 -11.66
CA ASN A 67 -4.54 14.59 -10.53
C ASN A 67 -4.35 15.49 -9.30
N ILE A 68 -3.90 16.73 -9.49
CA ILE A 68 -3.52 17.63 -8.39
C ILE A 68 -4.64 17.84 -7.35
N ASN A 69 -5.90 17.87 -7.77
CA ASN A 69 -7.06 18.06 -6.89
C ASN A 69 -7.48 16.76 -6.17
N LYS A 70 -6.79 15.65 -6.42
CA LYS A 70 -7.05 14.32 -5.85
C LYS A 70 -5.94 13.87 -4.89
N ILE A 71 -4.80 14.56 -4.88
CA ILE A 71 -3.71 14.32 -3.93
C ILE A 71 -4.23 14.63 -2.54
N ILE A 72 -4.18 13.70 -1.60
CA ILE A 72 -4.57 13.88 -0.20
C ILE A 72 -3.30 13.92 0.66
N LEU A 73 -3.29 14.76 1.70
CA LEU A 73 -2.17 14.88 2.61
C LEU A 73 -2.49 14.22 3.95
N ASP A 74 -1.50 13.54 4.52
CA ASP A 74 -1.52 13.06 5.91
C ASP A 74 -0.21 13.44 6.61
N PRO A 75 -0.27 14.22 7.69
CA PRO A 75 -0.69 15.62 7.72
C PRO A 75 0.20 16.57 6.88
N ILE A 76 1.38 16.11 6.44
CA ILE A 76 2.33 16.89 5.63
C ILE A 76 2.96 16.09 4.48
N GLU A 77 2.65 14.79 4.39
CA GLU A 77 3.11 13.90 3.32
C GLU A 77 1.93 13.53 2.42
N VAL A 78 2.23 13.05 1.21
CA VAL A 78 1.20 12.49 0.33
C VAL A 78 0.69 11.19 0.96
N ASP A 79 -0.60 11.18 1.31
CA ASP A 79 -1.29 9.94 1.66
C ASP A 79 -1.48 9.14 0.37
N VAL A 80 -0.62 8.14 0.16
CA VAL A 80 -0.63 7.29 -1.03
C VAL A 80 -1.99 6.60 -1.18
N ASN A 81 -2.55 6.08 -0.10
CA ASN A 81 -3.78 5.29 -0.13
C ASN A 81 -4.98 6.17 -0.48
N GLU A 82 -5.16 7.29 0.21
CA GLU A 82 -6.27 8.22 -0.08
C GLU A 82 -6.10 8.92 -1.44
N THR A 83 -4.87 9.23 -1.85
CA THR A 83 -4.59 9.78 -3.19
C THR A 83 -4.99 8.80 -4.31
N LEU A 84 -4.62 7.52 -4.17
CA LEU A 84 -5.00 6.49 -5.14
C LEU A 84 -6.52 6.24 -5.15
N LYS A 85 -7.22 6.37 -4.03
CA LYS A 85 -8.69 6.31 -4.01
C LYS A 85 -9.33 7.49 -4.73
N GLY A 86 -8.69 8.67 -4.70
CA GLY A 86 -9.16 9.86 -5.40
C GLY A 86 -9.09 9.76 -6.93
N ALA A 87 -8.15 8.96 -7.45
CA ALA A 87 -7.97 8.68 -8.87
C ALA A 87 -7.54 7.21 -9.10
N PRO A 88 -8.46 6.24 -8.92
CA PRO A 88 -8.12 4.82 -8.89
C PRO A 88 -7.69 4.30 -10.27
N ASN A 89 -6.58 3.56 -10.30
CA ASN A 89 -5.95 3.04 -11.51
C ASN A 89 -5.44 1.60 -11.26
N ALA A 90 -5.70 0.69 -12.20
CA ALA A 90 -5.35 -0.72 -12.06
C ALA A 90 -3.84 -0.94 -12.01
N ASN A 91 -3.05 -0.23 -12.82
CA ASN A 91 -1.61 -0.36 -12.81
C ASN A 91 -1.02 0.17 -11.49
N ALA A 92 -1.55 1.29 -10.96
CA ALA A 92 -1.12 1.80 -9.67
C ALA A 92 -1.43 0.80 -8.54
N LEU A 93 -2.59 0.15 -8.58
CA LEU A 93 -2.93 -0.92 -7.64
C LEU A 93 -1.95 -2.11 -7.73
N VAL A 94 -1.55 -2.50 -8.94
CA VAL A 94 -0.54 -3.56 -9.15
C VAL A 94 0.81 -3.19 -8.54
N ILE A 95 1.29 -1.97 -8.80
CA ILE A 95 2.55 -1.46 -8.21
C ILE A 95 2.45 -1.51 -6.68
N ALA A 96 1.33 -1.05 -6.12
CA ALA A 96 1.17 -0.99 -4.69
C ALA A 96 1.11 -2.37 -4.01
N ILE A 97 0.48 -3.37 -4.65
CA ILE A 97 0.51 -4.77 -4.19
C ILE A 97 1.93 -5.33 -4.23
N ARG A 98 2.66 -5.11 -5.33
CA ARG A 98 4.00 -5.69 -5.52
C ARG A 98 5.07 -5.04 -4.64
N ASN A 99 4.99 -3.74 -4.43
CA ASN A 99 5.98 -2.98 -3.66
C ASN A 99 5.68 -2.93 -2.17
N LYS A 100 4.79 -3.81 -1.66
CA LYS A 100 4.43 -3.92 -0.24
C LYS A 100 3.98 -2.58 0.37
N LEU A 101 3.33 -1.73 -0.42
CA LEU A 101 2.85 -0.46 0.11
C LEU A 101 1.69 -0.72 1.07
N LEU A 102 1.64 0.03 2.18
CA LEU A 102 0.59 -0.05 3.21
C LEU A 102 -0.74 0.53 2.70
N ILE A 103 -1.24 0.00 1.58
CA ILE A 103 -2.53 0.34 1.00
C ILE A 103 -3.57 -0.72 1.36
N LYS A 104 -4.83 -0.42 1.10
CA LYS A 104 -5.92 -1.39 1.21
C LYS A 104 -6.42 -1.77 -0.20
N PRO A 105 -5.90 -2.84 -0.82
CA PRO A 105 -6.18 -3.18 -2.22
C PRO A 105 -7.66 -3.27 -2.55
N LYS A 106 -8.47 -3.82 -1.63
CA LYS A 106 -9.92 -3.93 -1.80
C LYS A 106 -10.60 -2.57 -1.95
N GLU A 107 -10.25 -1.60 -1.09
CA GLU A 107 -10.87 -0.27 -1.11
C GLU A 107 -10.56 0.46 -2.43
N ILE A 108 -9.33 0.34 -2.94
CA ILE A 108 -8.95 0.92 -4.24
C ILE A 108 -9.63 0.15 -5.38
N PHE A 109 -9.63 -1.19 -5.34
CA PHE A 109 -10.25 -2.03 -6.36
C PHE A 109 -11.74 -1.74 -6.53
N ASP A 110 -12.47 -1.57 -5.43
CA ASP A 110 -13.91 -1.32 -5.45
C ASP A 110 -14.24 0.01 -6.16
N LEU A 111 -13.36 1.00 -6.07
CA LEU A 111 -13.46 2.31 -6.72
C LEU A 111 -13.02 2.32 -8.20
N LEU A 112 -12.34 1.27 -8.68
CA LEU A 112 -11.94 1.19 -10.08
C LEU A 112 -13.17 1.20 -11.01
N SER A 113 -13.04 1.89 -12.13
CA SER A 113 -14.02 1.84 -13.22
C SER A 113 -14.15 0.40 -13.76
N PRO A 114 -15.26 0.04 -14.44
CA PRO A 114 -15.40 -1.29 -15.04
C PRO A 114 -14.24 -1.65 -15.99
N THR A 115 -13.73 -0.68 -16.74
CA THR A 115 -12.58 -0.84 -17.64
C THR A 115 -11.30 -1.14 -16.87
N GLU A 116 -11.02 -0.39 -15.80
CA GLU A 116 -9.83 -0.63 -14.96
C GLU A 116 -9.94 -1.95 -14.18
N LYS A 117 -11.12 -2.33 -13.68
CA LYS A 117 -11.35 -3.66 -13.08
C LYS A 117 -11.04 -4.78 -14.06
N ARG A 118 -11.50 -4.66 -15.32
CA ARG A 118 -11.19 -5.64 -16.37
C ARG A 118 -9.69 -5.71 -16.64
N LYS A 119 -9.03 -4.55 -16.73
CA LYS A 119 -7.58 -4.46 -16.94
C LYS A 119 -6.80 -5.16 -15.81
N PHE A 120 -7.17 -4.93 -14.55
CA PHE A 120 -6.57 -5.64 -13.40
C PHE A 120 -6.79 -7.16 -13.49
N LYS A 121 -8.01 -7.61 -13.81
CA LYS A 121 -8.32 -9.04 -13.96
C LYS A 121 -7.48 -9.70 -15.05
N LEU A 122 -7.30 -9.06 -16.20
CA LEU A 122 -6.45 -9.58 -17.28
C LEU A 122 -4.97 -9.72 -16.84
N MET A 123 -4.44 -8.75 -16.09
CA MET A 123 -3.09 -8.89 -15.51
C MET A 123 -3.02 -10.06 -14.51
N ALA A 124 -4.07 -10.24 -13.71
CA ALA A 124 -4.18 -11.34 -12.75
C ALA A 124 -4.34 -12.72 -13.40
N GLU A 125 -4.72 -12.82 -14.68
CA GLU A 125 -4.73 -14.12 -15.39
C GLU A 125 -3.31 -14.63 -15.68
N ILE A 126 -2.33 -13.72 -15.74
CA ILE A 126 -0.94 -14.03 -16.11
C ILE A 126 -0.05 -14.09 -14.87
N ASP A 127 -0.31 -13.22 -13.89
CA ASP A 127 0.49 -13.08 -12.67
C ASP A 127 -0.17 -13.78 -11.48
N LYS A 128 0.50 -14.81 -10.96
CA LYS A 128 0.02 -15.60 -9.81
C LYS A 128 -0.17 -14.78 -8.53
N ILE A 129 0.68 -13.78 -8.27
CA ILE A 129 0.55 -12.94 -7.07
C ILE A 129 -0.66 -12.03 -7.19
N LEU A 130 -0.87 -11.44 -8.37
CA LEU A 130 -2.07 -10.65 -8.62
C LEU A 130 -3.33 -11.51 -8.61
N TRP A 131 -3.25 -12.74 -9.12
CA TRP A 131 -4.35 -13.70 -9.05
C TRP A 131 -4.75 -14.02 -7.60
N ILE A 132 -3.77 -14.33 -6.73
CA ILE A 132 -4.01 -14.56 -5.31
C ILE A 132 -4.67 -13.32 -4.69
N ASN A 133 -4.09 -12.14 -4.89
CA ASN A 133 -4.65 -10.90 -4.36
C ASN A 133 -6.07 -10.62 -4.87
N LEU A 134 -6.39 -10.96 -6.12
CA LEU A 134 -7.75 -10.86 -6.66
C LEU A 134 -8.72 -11.75 -5.88
N GLN A 135 -8.34 -12.98 -5.53
CA GLN A 135 -9.17 -13.86 -4.69
C GLN A 135 -9.41 -13.24 -3.30
N LEU A 136 -8.38 -12.64 -2.70
CA LEU A 136 -8.49 -11.99 -1.39
C LEU A 136 -9.39 -10.74 -1.45
N ILE A 137 -9.21 -9.89 -2.47
CA ILE A 137 -10.07 -8.72 -2.72
C ILE A 137 -11.54 -9.14 -2.85
N GLN A 138 -11.81 -10.25 -3.54
CA GLN A 138 -13.15 -10.84 -3.69
C GLN A 138 -13.70 -11.45 -2.39
N GLY A 139 -12.94 -11.46 -1.30
CA GLY A 139 -13.39 -11.89 0.02
C GLY A 139 -13.25 -13.38 0.27
N ARG A 140 -12.43 -14.09 -0.52
CA ARG A 140 -12.16 -15.51 -0.27
C ARG A 140 -11.47 -15.67 1.09
N THR A 141 -11.94 -16.64 1.87
CA THR A 141 -11.34 -17.00 3.17
C THR A 141 -11.07 -18.50 3.20
N PHE A 142 -10.13 -18.92 4.03
CA PHE A 142 -9.61 -20.27 4.10
C PHE A 142 -9.63 -20.78 5.53
N ARG A 143 -9.69 -22.11 5.70
CA ARG A 143 -9.33 -22.77 6.96
C ARG A 143 -7.82 -23.01 6.96
N GLU A 144 -7.22 -23.14 8.14
CA GLU A 144 -5.78 -23.35 8.27
C GLU A 144 -5.25 -24.63 7.61
N ASP A 145 -6.08 -25.67 7.50
CA ASP A 145 -5.75 -26.97 6.90
C ASP A 145 -5.95 -27.01 5.38
N CYS A 146 -6.50 -25.94 4.80
CA CYS A 146 -6.82 -25.83 3.37
C CYS A 146 -5.56 -25.96 2.49
N PRO A 147 -5.52 -26.92 1.54
CA PRO A 147 -4.40 -27.08 0.62
C PRO A 147 -4.12 -25.83 -0.22
N GLU A 148 -5.18 -25.12 -0.65
CA GLU A 148 -5.06 -23.90 -1.43
C GLU A 148 -4.40 -22.76 -0.63
N LEU A 149 -4.73 -22.64 0.66
CA LEU A 149 -4.07 -21.66 1.55
C LEU A 149 -2.57 -21.91 1.61
N ARG A 150 -2.18 -23.17 1.82
CA ARG A 150 -0.76 -23.58 1.85
C ARG A 150 -0.06 -23.23 0.54
N GLN A 151 -0.71 -23.52 -0.59
CA GLN A 151 -0.18 -23.20 -1.91
C GLN A 151 -0.03 -21.68 -2.10
N PHE A 152 -1.00 -20.89 -1.65
CA PHE A 152 -0.98 -19.43 -1.79
C PHE A 152 0.12 -18.80 -0.95
N ILE A 153 0.26 -19.25 0.31
CA ILE A 153 1.34 -18.82 1.21
C ILE A 153 2.71 -19.17 0.59
N LEU A 154 2.87 -20.40 0.11
CA LEU A 154 4.12 -20.85 -0.51
C LEU A 154 4.48 -20.04 -1.78
N ILE A 155 3.52 -19.80 -2.67
CA ILE A 155 3.73 -18.99 -3.87
C ILE A 155 4.11 -17.56 -3.49
N SER A 156 3.44 -16.99 -2.50
CA SER A 156 3.66 -15.61 -2.06
C SER A 156 5.03 -15.44 -1.39
N ALA A 157 5.42 -16.36 -0.51
CA ALA A 157 6.73 -16.35 0.14
C ALA A 157 7.87 -16.51 -0.89
N ARG A 158 7.75 -17.44 -1.83
CA ARG A 158 8.75 -17.61 -2.92
C ARG A 158 8.89 -16.39 -3.82
N ALA A 159 7.83 -15.61 -3.96
CA ALA A 159 7.85 -14.36 -4.71
C ALA A 159 8.34 -13.17 -3.89
N GLY A 160 8.69 -13.35 -2.60
CA GLY A 160 9.06 -12.27 -1.70
C GLY A 160 7.91 -11.29 -1.46
N CYS A 161 6.66 -11.75 -1.49
CA CYS A 161 5.47 -10.92 -1.38
C CYS A 161 4.84 -11.01 0.02
N ASP A 162 5.56 -10.49 1.02
CA ASP A 162 5.20 -10.57 2.45
C ASP A 162 3.84 -9.96 2.72
N PHE A 163 3.51 -8.86 2.04
CA PHE A 163 2.19 -8.25 2.12
C PHE A 163 1.07 -9.29 1.90
N THR A 164 1.20 -10.13 0.87
CA THR A 164 0.20 -11.15 0.54
C THR A 164 0.19 -12.25 1.60
N VAL A 165 1.37 -12.66 2.10
CA VAL A 165 1.49 -13.64 3.20
C VAL A 165 0.78 -13.13 4.45
N ILE A 166 1.03 -11.88 4.85
CA ILE A 166 0.41 -11.23 6.02
C ILE A 166 -1.11 -11.14 5.85
N GLN A 167 -1.60 -10.74 4.67
CA GLN A 167 -3.04 -10.71 4.41
C GLN A 167 -3.67 -12.11 4.56
N LEU A 168 -3.01 -13.15 4.02
CA LEU A 168 -3.47 -14.53 4.12
C LEU A 168 -3.57 -14.98 5.59
N LEU A 169 -2.54 -14.72 6.39
CA LEU A 169 -2.49 -15.12 7.80
C LEU A 169 -3.54 -14.39 8.65
N TYR A 170 -3.53 -13.06 8.61
CA TYR A 170 -4.28 -12.25 9.59
C TYR A 170 -5.74 -11.99 9.20
N ARG A 171 -6.05 -11.96 7.90
CA ARG A 171 -7.38 -11.48 7.43
C ARG A 171 -8.18 -12.52 6.66
N HIS A 172 -7.50 -13.50 6.08
CA HIS A 172 -8.15 -14.46 5.19
C HIS A 172 -8.08 -15.90 5.69
N THR A 173 -7.47 -16.18 6.85
CA THR A 173 -7.51 -17.49 7.49
C THR A 173 -8.43 -17.45 8.72
N LYS A 174 -9.35 -18.42 8.79
CA LYS A 174 -10.30 -18.58 9.90
C LYS A 174 -9.85 -19.70 10.83
N ASN A 175 -10.16 -19.54 12.12
CA ASN A 175 -9.90 -20.53 13.17
C ASN A 175 -8.43 -20.97 13.19
N LEU A 176 -7.54 -19.99 13.03
CA LEU A 176 -6.11 -20.23 13.02
C LEU A 176 -5.65 -20.62 14.43
N THR A 177 -4.93 -21.72 14.54
CA THR A 177 -4.37 -22.25 15.80
C THR A 177 -2.87 -22.03 15.85
N ILE A 178 -2.27 -22.08 17.04
CA ILE A 178 -0.80 -21.98 17.20
C ILE A 178 -0.09 -23.03 16.34
N GLU A 179 -0.54 -24.29 16.39
CA GLU A 179 0.03 -25.38 15.62
C GLU A 179 -0.18 -25.17 14.12
N GLY A 180 -1.31 -24.58 13.72
CA GLY A 180 -1.59 -24.17 12.35
C GLY A 180 -0.59 -23.13 11.84
N VAL A 181 -0.33 -22.09 12.63
CA VAL A 181 0.66 -21.06 12.33
C VAL A 181 2.06 -21.66 12.23
N GLN A 182 2.45 -22.53 13.16
CA GLN A 182 3.74 -23.21 13.13
C GLN A 182 3.92 -24.07 11.88
N ARG A 183 2.90 -24.86 11.50
CA ARG A 183 2.94 -25.65 10.24
C ARG A 183 3.09 -24.76 9.01
N LEU A 184 2.44 -23.61 8.99
CA LEU A 184 2.55 -22.65 7.89
C LEU A 184 3.93 -21.96 7.89
N LEU A 185 4.51 -21.65 9.05
CA LEU A 185 5.88 -21.14 9.17
C LEU A 185 6.89 -22.17 8.67
N ASP A 186 6.79 -23.42 9.14
CA ASP A 186 7.64 -24.53 8.70
C ASP A 186 7.59 -24.75 7.19
N LEU A 187 6.42 -24.53 6.58
CA LEU A 187 6.22 -24.62 5.14
C LEU A 187 7.02 -23.56 4.37
N VAL A 188 7.23 -22.37 4.93
CA VAL A 188 7.88 -21.26 4.23
C VAL A 188 9.23 -20.85 4.78
N LYS A 189 9.74 -21.50 5.83
CA LYS A 189 10.97 -21.13 6.55
C LYS A 189 12.19 -20.90 5.65
N ASP A 190 12.32 -21.66 4.56
CA ASP A 190 13.46 -21.56 3.64
C ASP A 190 13.37 -20.33 2.71
N TRP A 191 12.20 -19.67 2.68
CA TRP A 191 11.90 -18.47 1.89
C TRP A 191 11.41 -17.30 2.76
N CYS A 192 11.42 -17.45 4.08
CA CYS A 192 11.07 -16.36 5.00
C CYS A 192 12.23 -15.37 5.03
N ASP A 193 11.93 -14.12 4.71
CA ASP A 193 12.74 -13.01 5.18
C ASP A 193 12.37 -12.66 6.64
N ASP A 194 13.14 -11.74 7.23
CA ASP A 194 12.93 -11.31 8.62
C ASP A 194 11.51 -10.77 8.82
N SER A 195 10.94 -10.06 7.83
CA SER A 195 9.59 -9.50 7.94
C SER A 195 8.50 -10.56 7.99
N ILE A 196 8.59 -11.59 7.14
CA ILE A 196 7.66 -12.73 7.19
C ILE A 196 7.84 -13.48 8.51
N TYR A 197 9.08 -13.78 8.90
CA TYR A 197 9.37 -14.52 10.14
C TYR A 197 8.82 -13.79 11.37
N ASP A 198 9.04 -12.48 11.47
CA ASP A 198 8.52 -11.63 12.54
C ASP A 198 6.99 -11.64 12.56
N SER A 199 6.34 -11.60 11.39
CA SER A 199 4.88 -11.63 11.29
C SER A 199 4.29 -12.95 11.80
N PHE A 200 4.97 -14.08 11.56
CA PHE A 200 4.58 -15.39 12.10
C PHE A 200 4.85 -15.48 13.60
N THR A 201 6.03 -15.03 14.06
CA THR A 201 6.40 -15.05 15.49
C THR A 201 5.44 -14.19 16.30
N HIS A 202 5.14 -12.98 15.85
CA HIS A 202 4.17 -12.08 16.48
C HIS A 202 2.78 -12.74 16.62
N LEU A 203 2.34 -13.48 15.60
CA LEU A 203 1.05 -14.18 15.65
C LEU A 203 1.06 -15.36 16.62
N ILE A 204 2.17 -16.10 16.69
CA ILE A 204 2.36 -17.19 17.67
C ILE A 204 2.34 -16.61 19.10
N ASP A 205 3.03 -15.51 19.32
CA ASP A 205 3.11 -14.88 20.64
C ASP A 205 1.77 -14.27 21.05
N SER A 206 0.99 -13.68 20.14
CA SER A 206 -0.36 -13.19 20.47
C SER A 206 -1.27 -14.31 20.96
N PHE A 207 -1.23 -15.48 20.31
CA PHE A 207 -2.00 -16.64 20.78
C PHE A 207 -1.53 -17.15 22.15
N ARG A 208 -0.23 -17.05 22.46
CA ARG A 208 0.30 -17.46 23.78
C ARG A 208 -0.12 -16.50 24.88
N CYS A 209 -0.17 -15.20 24.60
CA CYS A 209 -0.66 -14.20 25.53
C CYS A 209 -2.15 -14.38 25.82
N ASP A 210 -2.97 -14.66 24.80
CA ASP A 210 -4.41 -14.91 24.97
C ASP A 210 -4.69 -16.14 25.86
N ILE A 211 -3.81 -17.15 25.86
CA ILE A 211 -3.91 -18.33 26.73
C ILE A 211 -3.47 -18.03 28.18
N CYS A 212 -2.65 -17.01 28.40
CA CYS A 212 -2.20 -16.62 29.75
C CYS A 212 -3.15 -15.65 30.46
N GLU A 213 -4.16 -15.12 29.78
CA GLU A 213 -5.17 -14.21 30.34
C GLU A 213 -6.53 -14.89 30.66
N GLU A 214 -6.65 -16.22 30.47
CA GLU A 214 -7.75 -17.07 30.96
C GLU A 214 -7.42 -17.78 32.28
#